data_AF-A0A8H6C4H6-F1
#
_entry.id   AF-A0A8H6C4H6-F1
#
_cell.length_a   1.000
_cell.length_b   1.000
_cell.length_c   1.000
_cell.angle_alpha   90.00
_cell.angle_beta   90.00
_cell.angle_gamma   90.00
#
_symmetry.space_group_name_H-M   'P 1'
#
loop_
_entity.id
_entity.type
_entity.pdbx_description
1 polymer ?
#
loop_
_entity_poly.entity_id
_entity_poly.type
_entity_poly.pdbx_seq_one_letter_code
_entity_poly.pdbx_strand_id
1 'polypeptide(L)'
;MDDYEDAGVLHGGTELININQLLHQYDYPELNSIKDLIPNGREYWVGFARASLKNCGCGSRMYRPNLIVLMKDGKNYKFAYVSSFVGLGIEILPWYLDKGLCEHYNLIIPNGISSWTIEKDLHQKEKDKQVMDYMAFTISRRDATVDVVYVKGLLKALFTDSSSSKHLLAVEQTGFKSVTNVDCALKNSEKFCKIYGETFKIDQEQEDKEN
;
A
#
# COMPACT_ATOMS: atom_id res chain seq x y z
N MET A 1 -23.50 15.65 -16.75
CA MET A 1 -22.96 16.87 -16.12
C MET A 1 -22.79 16.52 -14.66
N ASP A 2 -21.63 16.14 -14.15
CA ASP A 2 -20.25 16.38 -14.57
C ASP A 2 -19.40 15.16 -14.23
N ASP A 3 -18.60 14.66 -15.18
CA ASP A 3 -17.48 13.75 -14.88
C ASP A 3 -16.28 14.28 -15.67
N TYR A 4 -15.70 15.37 -15.18
CA TYR A 4 -14.33 15.75 -15.47
C TYR A 4 -13.41 14.74 -14.76
N GLU A 5 -13.30 13.52 -15.30
CA GLU A 5 -12.29 12.54 -14.89
C GLU A 5 -11.09 12.59 -15.83
N ASP A 6 -10.43 13.74 -15.92
CA ASP A 6 -9.08 13.82 -16.52
C ASP A 6 -8.02 13.18 -15.59
N ALA A 7 -8.34 12.98 -14.30
CA ALA A 7 -7.50 12.26 -13.34
C ALA A 7 -7.99 10.80 -13.24
N GLY A 8 -7.24 9.86 -13.82
CA GLY A 8 -7.60 8.43 -13.84
C GLY A 8 -7.81 7.79 -12.46
N VAL A 9 -8.29 6.54 -12.44
CA VAL A 9 -8.79 5.79 -11.27
C VAL A 9 -7.81 5.67 -10.10
N LEU A 10 -6.50 5.66 -10.37
CA LEU A 10 -5.45 5.66 -9.35
C LEU A 10 -5.01 7.10 -9.07
N HIS A 11 -5.32 7.59 -7.88
CA HIS A 11 -4.98 8.94 -7.45
C HIS A 11 -3.77 8.94 -6.52
N GLY A 12 -3.27 10.14 -6.21
CA GLY A 12 -2.29 10.34 -5.13
C GLY A 12 -2.79 9.83 -3.77
N GLY A 13 -1.92 9.89 -2.77
CA GLY A 13 -2.21 9.49 -1.41
C GLY A 13 -1.16 10.07 -0.49
N THR A 14 -0.27 9.23 0.02
CA THR A 14 0.88 9.71 0.81
C THR A 14 1.95 10.35 -0.08
N GLU A 15 2.87 11.05 0.56
CA GLU A 15 4.21 11.30 0.06
C GLU A 15 4.97 9.99 -0.24
N LEU A 16 6.08 10.16 -0.95
CA LEU A 16 6.96 9.11 -1.40
C LEU A 16 8.28 9.18 -0.63
N ILE A 17 8.59 8.16 0.17
CA ILE A 17 9.83 8.09 0.95
C ILE A 17 10.94 7.43 0.13
N ASN A 18 12.06 8.12 -0.05
CA ASN A 18 13.22 7.59 -0.75
C ASN A 18 13.92 6.52 0.11
N ILE A 19 13.89 5.27 -0.35
CA ILE A 19 14.42 4.12 0.40
C ILE A 19 15.94 4.17 0.50
N ASN A 20 16.63 4.63 -0.54
CA ASN A 20 18.08 4.74 -0.52
C ASN A 20 18.51 5.72 0.59
N GLN A 21 17.90 6.90 0.65
CA GLN A 21 18.15 7.89 1.70
C GLN A 21 17.80 7.34 3.08
N LEU A 22 16.65 6.69 3.24
CA LEU A 22 16.25 6.04 4.49
C LEU A 22 17.33 5.05 4.97
N LEU A 23 17.80 4.15 4.09
CA LEU A 23 18.84 3.18 4.44
C LEU A 23 20.17 3.85 4.82
N HIS A 24 20.53 4.97 4.19
CA HIS A 24 21.76 5.71 4.50
C HIS A 24 21.69 6.52 5.80
N GLN A 25 20.50 6.80 6.35
CA GLN A 25 20.35 7.45 7.64
C GLN A 25 20.78 6.57 8.82
N TYR A 26 20.84 5.25 8.62
CA TYR A 26 21.17 4.27 9.67
C TYR A 26 22.51 3.57 9.41
N ASP A 27 23.36 3.56 10.43
CA ASP A 27 24.66 2.87 10.45
C ASP A 27 24.54 1.49 11.13
N TYR A 28 23.70 0.63 10.53
CA TYR A 28 23.53 -0.76 10.95
C TYR A 28 24.16 -1.70 9.90
N PRO A 29 25.18 -2.51 10.25
CA PRO A 29 25.81 -3.44 9.32
C PRO A 29 24.84 -4.42 8.68
N GLU A 30 23.77 -4.79 9.40
CA GLU A 30 22.71 -5.67 8.92
C GLU A 30 21.99 -5.11 7.68
N LEU A 31 21.92 -3.79 7.53
CA LEU A 31 21.32 -3.13 6.36
C LEU A 31 22.19 -3.25 5.10
N ASN A 32 23.47 -3.61 5.21
CA ASN A 32 24.34 -3.80 4.05
C ASN A 32 23.78 -4.90 3.13
N SER A 33 23.14 -5.92 3.72
CA SER A 33 22.46 -6.98 2.96
C SER A 33 21.39 -6.47 1.99
N ILE A 34 20.72 -5.35 2.31
CA ILE A 34 19.75 -4.72 1.41
C ILE A 34 20.44 -3.68 0.52
N LYS A 35 21.34 -2.85 1.09
CA LYS A 35 22.06 -1.80 0.35
C LYS A 35 22.85 -2.38 -0.83
N ASP A 36 23.53 -3.50 -0.61
CA ASP A 36 24.39 -4.16 -1.62
C ASP A 36 23.58 -4.84 -2.74
N LEU A 37 22.30 -5.13 -2.49
CA LEU A 37 21.39 -5.69 -3.50
C LEU A 37 20.88 -4.64 -4.48
N ILE A 38 20.85 -3.36 -4.09
CA ILE A 38 20.32 -2.29 -4.93
C ILE A 38 21.35 -1.95 -6.02
N PRO A 39 21.01 -2.09 -7.32
CA PRO A 39 21.95 -1.76 -8.38
C PRO A 39 22.40 -0.29 -8.34
N ASN A 40 23.67 -0.06 -8.71
CA ASN A 40 24.25 1.28 -8.75
C ASN A 40 23.43 2.24 -9.63
N GLY A 41 23.13 3.42 -9.09
CA GLY A 41 22.34 4.44 -9.79
C GLY A 41 20.83 4.16 -9.82
N ARG A 42 20.35 3.14 -9.09
CA ARG A 42 18.93 2.88 -8.88
C ARG A 42 18.43 3.48 -7.58
N GLU A 43 17.29 4.15 -7.66
CA GLU A 43 16.61 4.71 -6.50
C GLU A 43 15.16 4.22 -6.43
N TYR A 44 14.66 4.00 -5.21
CA TYR A 44 13.27 3.64 -4.96
C TYR A 44 12.60 4.67 -4.07
N TRP A 45 11.32 4.91 -4.35
CA TRP A 45 10.43 5.63 -3.47
C TRP A 45 9.20 4.79 -3.18
N VAL A 46 8.80 4.74 -1.91
CA VAL A 46 7.66 3.95 -1.46
C VAL A 46 6.63 4.85 -0.82
N GLY A 47 5.36 4.57 -1.09
CA GLY A 47 4.22 5.23 -0.46
C GLY A 47 2.93 4.51 -0.79
N PHE A 48 1.80 5.17 -0.53
CA PHE A 48 0.48 4.64 -0.86
C PHE A 48 -0.25 5.58 -1.81
N ALA A 49 -0.66 5.03 -2.95
CA ALA A 49 -1.67 5.64 -3.80
C ALA A 49 -3.07 5.27 -3.31
N ARG A 50 -4.09 5.92 -3.88
CA ARG A 50 -5.49 5.67 -3.56
C ARG A 50 -6.27 5.41 -4.83
N ALA A 51 -6.70 4.17 -5.06
CA ALA A 51 -7.64 3.90 -6.15
C ALA A 51 -9.10 4.11 -5.70
N SER A 52 -9.89 4.74 -6.57
CA SER A 52 -11.30 5.04 -6.38
C SER A 52 -12.15 4.21 -7.34
N LEU A 53 -12.77 3.14 -6.85
CA LEU A 53 -13.66 2.30 -7.67
C LEU A 53 -15.12 2.67 -7.43
N LYS A 54 -15.82 3.02 -8.52
CA LYS A 54 -17.28 3.28 -8.51
C LYS A 54 -18.06 1.96 -8.57
N ASN A 55 -19.22 1.92 -7.93
CA ASN A 55 -20.19 0.81 -7.98
C ASN A 55 -19.55 -0.57 -7.72
N CYS A 56 -18.69 -0.65 -6.71
CA CYS A 56 -17.95 -1.86 -6.41
C CYS A 56 -17.94 -2.11 -4.89
N GLY A 57 -17.97 -3.39 -4.51
CA GLY A 57 -18.17 -3.81 -3.13
C GLY A 57 -19.64 -3.70 -2.80
N CYS A 58 -19.96 -3.18 -1.62
CA CYS A 58 -21.35 -3.01 -1.22
C CYS A 58 -21.83 -1.54 -1.25
N GLY A 59 -20.90 -0.57 -1.30
CA GLY A 59 -21.22 0.85 -1.39
C GLY A 59 -21.18 1.40 -2.83
N SER A 60 -21.60 2.65 -3.00
CA SER A 60 -21.58 3.34 -4.31
C SER A 60 -20.17 3.73 -4.75
N ARG A 61 -19.22 3.86 -3.81
CA ARG A 61 -17.79 4.04 -4.07
C ARG A 61 -16.95 3.33 -3.01
N MET A 62 -15.85 2.71 -3.44
CA MET A 62 -14.85 2.10 -2.55
C MET A 62 -13.47 2.71 -2.79
N TYR A 63 -12.85 3.19 -1.71
CA TYR A 63 -11.49 3.73 -1.71
C TYR A 63 -10.64 2.87 -0.78
N ARG A 64 -9.49 2.44 -1.26
CA ARG A 64 -8.48 1.74 -0.46
C ARG A 64 -7.08 2.19 -0.86
N PRO A 65 -6.10 2.06 0.04
CA PRO A 65 -4.71 2.26 -0.31
C PRO A 65 -4.22 1.18 -1.30
N ASN A 66 -3.30 1.58 -2.18
CA ASN A 66 -2.45 0.71 -2.97
C ASN A 66 -1.00 1.04 -2.62
N LEU A 67 -0.24 0.07 -2.14
CA LEU A 67 1.21 0.22 -1.94
C LEU A 67 1.87 0.42 -3.30
N ILE A 68 2.66 1.47 -3.43
CA ILE A 68 3.40 1.80 -4.65
C ILE A 68 4.89 1.86 -4.40
N VAL A 69 5.66 1.39 -5.39
CA VAL A 69 7.10 1.59 -5.48
C VAL A 69 7.40 2.29 -6.81
N LEU A 70 7.81 3.55 -6.73
CA LEU A 70 8.39 4.28 -7.84
C LEU A 70 9.88 3.94 -7.90
N MET A 71 10.38 3.62 -9.09
CA MET A 71 11.79 3.34 -9.34
C MET A 71 12.34 4.35 -10.32
N LYS A 72 13.55 4.84 -10.04
CA LYS A 72 14.42 5.49 -11.00
C LYS A 72 15.58 4.56 -11.31
N ASP A 73 15.84 4.33 -12.59
CA ASP A 73 16.98 3.53 -13.05
C ASP A 73 17.74 4.33 -14.10
N GLY A 74 18.91 4.85 -13.72
CA GLY A 74 19.64 5.85 -14.49
C GLY A 74 18.83 7.15 -14.65
N LYS A 75 18.35 7.42 -15.87
CA LYS A 75 17.53 8.61 -16.20
C LYS A 75 16.04 8.31 -16.33
N ASN A 76 15.64 7.04 -16.24
CA ASN A 76 14.27 6.61 -16.52
C ASN A 76 13.52 6.37 -15.21
N TYR A 77 12.21 6.61 -15.22
CA TYR A 77 11.32 6.40 -14.09
C TYR A 77 10.18 5.46 -14.47
N LYS A 78 9.71 4.65 -13.51
CA LYS A 78 8.49 3.85 -13.65
C LYS A 78 7.90 3.52 -12.30
N PHE A 79 6.59 3.30 -12.23
CA PHE A 79 6.04 2.47 -11.16
C PHE A 79 6.59 1.06 -11.34
N ALA A 80 7.46 0.61 -10.45
CA ALA A 80 8.03 -0.74 -10.50
C ALA A 80 7.16 -1.76 -9.77
N TYR A 81 6.33 -1.29 -8.83
CA TYR A 81 5.34 -2.11 -8.15
C TYR A 81 4.12 -1.26 -7.80
N VAL A 82 2.94 -1.85 -7.96
CA VAL A 82 1.66 -1.31 -7.50
C VAL A 82 0.88 -2.51 -6.97
N SER A 83 0.54 -2.52 -5.69
CA SER A 83 -0.32 -3.57 -5.13
C SER A 83 -1.76 -3.39 -5.59
N SER A 84 -2.58 -4.43 -5.50
CA SER A 84 -4.04 -4.23 -5.41
C SER A 84 -4.40 -3.50 -4.11
N PHE A 85 -5.69 -3.21 -3.92
CA PHE A 85 -6.23 -2.74 -2.65
C PHE A 85 -5.64 -3.51 -1.47
N VAL A 86 -5.17 -2.76 -0.46
CA VAL A 86 -4.75 -3.32 0.83
C VAL A 86 -5.78 -2.97 1.90
N GLY A 87 -6.24 -3.99 2.63
CA GLY A 87 -7.16 -3.80 3.76
C GLY A 87 -6.47 -3.43 5.07
N LEU A 88 -5.21 -3.88 5.25
CA LEU A 88 -4.35 -3.63 6.42
C LEU A 88 -5.01 -3.91 7.80
N GLY A 89 -6.05 -4.75 7.83
CA GLY A 89 -6.83 -5.03 9.04
C GLY A 89 -7.59 -3.82 9.59
N ILE A 90 -7.79 -2.78 8.77
CA ILE A 90 -8.47 -1.56 9.17
C ILE A 90 -9.98 -1.81 9.17
N GLU A 91 -10.61 -1.57 10.32
CA GLU A 91 -12.07 -1.57 10.45
C GLU A 91 -12.69 -0.43 9.64
N ILE A 92 -13.69 -0.75 8.83
CA ILE A 92 -14.43 0.24 8.04
C ILE A 92 -15.59 0.81 8.84
N LEU A 93 -15.76 2.13 8.76
CA LEU A 93 -16.91 2.81 9.35
C LEU A 93 -18.02 3.05 8.33
N PRO A 94 -19.31 2.91 8.71
CA PRO A 94 -20.43 3.26 7.86
C PRO A 94 -20.41 4.76 7.58
N TRP A 95 -20.82 5.16 6.38
CA TRP A 95 -20.84 6.57 5.97
C TRP A 95 -21.75 7.43 6.86
N TYR A 96 -22.93 6.94 7.21
CA TYR A 96 -23.82 7.59 8.19
C TYR A 96 -23.79 6.81 9.49
N LEU A 97 -23.86 7.50 10.63
CA LEU A 97 -23.77 6.87 11.96
C LEU A 97 -24.96 5.96 12.28
N ASP A 98 -26.12 6.24 11.70
CA ASP A 98 -27.40 5.57 11.91
C ASP A 98 -27.76 4.59 10.78
N LYS A 99 -26.82 4.29 9.88
CA LYS A 99 -27.04 3.47 8.68
C LYS A 99 -26.02 2.35 8.58
N GLY A 100 -26.35 1.35 7.77
CA GLY A 100 -25.44 0.24 7.46
C GLY A 100 -24.21 0.67 6.66
N LEU A 101 -23.19 -0.18 6.66
CA LEU A 101 -21.90 0.05 6.00
C LEU A 101 -22.02 0.33 4.49
N CYS A 102 -23.06 -0.20 3.86
CA CYS A 102 -23.24 -0.26 2.41
C CYS A 102 -24.18 0.81 1.86
N GLU A 103 -24.69 1.69 2.71
CA GLU A 103 -25.69 2.70 2.35
C GLU A 103 -25.10 3.86 1.52
N HIS A 104 -23.78 4.03 1.53
CA HIS A 104 -23.11 5.07 0.75
C HIS A 104 -21.64 4.71 0.41
N TYR A 105 -20.67 5.53 0.83
CA TYR A 105 -19.26 5.35 0.49
C TYR A 105 -18.55 4.50 1.54
N ASN A 106 -17.59 3.71 1.04
CA ASN A 106 -16.76 2.85 1.86
C ASN A 106 -15.29 3.26 1.66
N LEU A 107 -14.83 4.17 2.52
CA LEU A 107 -13.57 4.89 2.30
C LEU A 107 -12.50 4.54 3.33
N ILE A 108 -11.32 4.14 2.83
CA ILE A 108 -10.04 4.28 3.53
C ILE A 108 -9.13 5.11 2.63
N ILE A 109 -8.69 6.25 3.13
CA ILE A 109 -7.85 7.21 2.40
C ILE A 109 -6.50 7.28 3.11
N PRO A 110 -5.39 6.93 2.44
CA PRO A 110 -4.05 7.18 2.99
C PRO A 110 -3.72 8.67 2.86
N ASN A 111 -3.34 9.30 3.98
CA ASN A 111 -3.12 10.75 4.06
C ASN A 111 -1.64 11.13 4.00
N GLY A 112 -0.79 10.48 4.83
CA GLY A 112 0.65 10.78 4.84
C GLY A 112 1.45 9.86 5.75
N ILE A 113 2.75 9.76 5.52
CA ILE A 113 3.70 8.93 6.27
C ILE A 113 4.35 9.79 7.36
N SER A 114 3.91 9.63 8.61
CA SER A 114 4.42 10.43 9.72
C SER A 114 5.85 10.05 10.10
N SER A 115 6.25 8.79 9.95
CA SER A 115 7.61 8.34 10.22
C SER A 115 7.91 6.99 9.55
N TRP A 116 9.17 6.76 9.20
CA TRP A 116 9.68 5.42 8.90
C TRP A 116 11.01 5.24 9.61
N THR A 117 11.03 4.36 10.61
CA THR A 117 12.21 4.11 11.44
C THR A 117 12.75 2.71 11.22
N ILE A 118 14.05 2.55 11.46
CA ILE A 118 14.72 1.24 11.48
C ILE A 118 15.32 1.05 12.87
N GLU A 119 15.02 -0.09 13.48
CA GLU A 119 15.44 -0.43 14.84
C GLU A 119 16.14 -1.80 14.85
N LYS A 120 17.05 -2.00 15.80
CA LYS A 120 17.63 -3.32 16.05
C LYS A 120 16.63 -4.16 16.84
N ASP A 121 16.39 -5.39 16.41
CA ASP A 121 15.58 -6.31 17.21
C ASP A 121 16.39 -6.79 18.42
N LEU A 122 16.17 -6.13 19.56
CA LEU A 122 16.87 -6.41 20.82
C LEU A 122 16.40 -7.73 21.48
N HIS A 123 15.34 -8.35 20.97
CA HIS A 123 14.78 -9.58 21.54
C HIS A 123 15.35 -10.86 20.91
N GLN A 124 16.15 -10.75 19.84
CA GLN A 124 16.80 -11.90 19.21
C GLN A 124 18.20 -12.16 19.76
N LYS A 125 18.58 -13.44 19.89
CA LYS A 125 19.90 -13.87 20.35
C LYS A 125 20.99 -13.36 19.40
N GLU A 126 22.18 -13.10 19.93
CA GLU A 126 23.28 -12.39 19.24
C GLU A 126 23.67 -12.85 17.82
N LYS A 127 23.36 -14.10 17.44
CA LYS A 127 23.68 -14.63 16.10
C LYS A 127 22.67 -14.25 15.01
N ASP A 128 21.49 -13.77 15.38
CA ASP A 128 20.39 -13.42 14.47
C ASP A 128 19.91 -11.98 14.71
N LYS A 129 20.83 -11.03 14.98
CA LYS A 129 20.47 -9.60 15.08
C LYS A 129 19.88 -9.19 13.73
N GLN A 130 18.55 -9.10 13.65
CA GLN A 130 17.84 -8.56 12.49
C GLN A 130 17.46 -7.12 12.80
N VAL A 131 17.61 -6.27 11.78
CA VAL A 131 17.01 -4.95 11.79
C VAL A 131 15.56 -5.05 11.34
N MET A 132 14.71 -4.25 11.93
CA MET A 132 13.29 -4.22 11.63
C MET A 132 12.87 -2.79 11.34
N ASP A 133 12.10 -2.60 10.26
CA ASP A 133 11.55 -1.31 9.91
C ASP A 133 10.11 -1.16 10.41
N TYR A 134 9.77 0.05 10.81
CA TYR A 134 8.45 0.46 11.27
C TYR A 134 8.05 1.73 10.55
N MET A 135 7.00 1.65 9.72
CA MET A 135 6.37 2.80 9.10
C MET A 135 5.10 3.15 9.87
N ALA A 136 4.97 4.40 10.27
CA ALA A 136 3.71 4.98 10.72
C ALA A 136 3.15 5.86 9.61
N PHE A 137 1.90 5.64 9.24
CA PHE A 137 1.20 6.49 8.30
C PHE A 137 -0.24 6.70 8.75
N THR A 138 -0.85 7.77 8.28
CA THR A 138 -2.18 8.18 8.69
C THR A 138 -3.22 7.85 7.64
N ILE A 139 -4.42 7.49 8.09
CA ILE A 139 -5.58 7.25 7.24
C ILE A 139 -6.78 8.06 7.71
N SER A 140 -7.71 8.30 6.79
CA SER A 140 -9.07 8.72 7.11
C SER A 140 -10.06 7.64 6.69
N ARG A 141 -11.00 7.34 7.59
CA ARG A 141 -12.21 6.55 7.32
C ARG A 141 -13.43 7.46 7.27
N ARG A 142 -14.25 7.32 6.24
CA ARG A 142 -15.45 8.15 6.01
C ARG A 142 -15.17 9.67 5.94
N ASP A 143 -13.92 10.10 5.79
CA ASP A 143 -13.52 11.52 5.90
C ASP A 143 -13.80 12.12 7.29
N ALA A 144 -13.88 11.30 8.34
CA ALA A 144 -14.25 11.74 9.69
C ALA A 144 -13.23 11.37 10.78
N THR A 145 -12.18 10.63 10.44
CA THR A 145 -11.20 10.10 11.40
C THR A 145 -9.79 10.43 10.94
N VAL A 146 -8.86 10.41 11.89
CA VAL A 146 -7.42 10.40 11.63
C VAL A 146 -6.83 9.28 12.47
N ASP A 147 -6.59 8.14 11.83
CA ASP A 147 -6.03 6.96 12.50
C ASP A 147 -4.58 6.77 12.08
N VAL A 148 -3.74 6.33 13.02
CA VAL A 148 -2.35 5.97 12.74
C VAL A 148 -2.26 4.46 12.55
N VAL A 149 -1.73 4.05 11.41
CA VAL A 149 -1.48 2.65 11.06
C VAL A 149 0.03 2.41 11.12
N TYR A 150 0.44 1.38 11.84
CA TYR A 150 1.83 0.95 11.94
C TYR A 150 2.06 -0.29 11.06
N VAL A 151 2.99 -0.20 10.12
CA VAL A 151 3.43 -1.30 9.27
C VAL A 151 4.82 -1.72 9.69
N LYS A 152 5.00 -3.00 10.02
CA LYS A 152 6.26 -3.58 10.43
C LYS A 152 6.84 -4.44 9.31
N GLY A 153 8.14 -4.31 9.04
CA GLY A 153 8.88 -5.22 8.15
C GLY A 153 8.65 -4.99 6.65
N LEU A 154 8.24 -3.78 6.25
CA LEU A 154 7.91 -3.48 4.85
C LEU A 154 9.14 -3.53 3.95
N LEU A 155 10.30 -3.06 4.42
CA LEU A 155 11.54 -3.11 3.63
C LEU A 155 11.93 -4.55 3.28
N LYS A 156 11.90 -5.44 4.28
CA LYS A 156 12.22 -6.86 4.08
C LYS A 156 11.21 -7.52 3.12
N ALA A 157 9.92 -7.23 3.29
CA ALA A 157 8.87 -7.74 2.40
C ALA A 157 9.10 -7.31 0.94
N LEU A 158 9.52 -6.06 0.70
CA LEU A 158 9.75 -5.55 -0.65
C LEU A 158 11.04 -6.08 -1.29
N PHE A 159 12.14 -6.14 -0.54
CA PHE A 159 13.48 -6.34 -1.11
C PHE A 159 14.12 -7.70 -0.80
N THR A 160 13.54 -8.52 0.08
CA THR A 160 14.14 -9.81 0.45
C THR A 160 13.18 -10.98 0.22
N ASP A 161 11.94 -10.86 0.70
CA ASP A 161 11.09 -12.05 0.90
C ASP A 161 10.02 -12.27 -0.18
N SER A 162 9.87 -11.37 -1.17
CA SER A 162 8.76 -11.41 -2.14
C SER A 162 9.19 -11.78 -3.56
N SER A 163 8.22 -12.23 -4.38
CA SER A 163 8.41 -12.29 -5.84
C SER A 163 8.71 -10.90 -6.43
N SER A 164 8.23 -9.85 -5.78
CA SER A 164 8.50 -8.45 -6.14
C SER A 164 9.97 -8.09 -5.99
N SER A 165 10.68 -8.63 -4.99
CA SER A 165 12.12 -8.37 -4.80
C SER A 165 12.94 -8.75 -6.03
N LYS A 166 12.63 -9.90 -6.65
CA LYS A 166 13.28 -10.35 -7.90
C LYS A 166 13.10 -9.34 -9.04
N HIS A 167 11.92 -8.74 -9.16
CA HIS A 167 11.68 -7.73 -10.21
C HIS A 167 12.33 -6.39 -9.88
N LEU A 168 12.18 -5.92 -8.63
CA LEU A 168 12.76 -4.65 -8.19
C LEU A 168 14.28 -4.66 -8.34
N LEU A 169 14.93 -5.74 -7.90
CA LEU A 169 16.38 -5.89 -7.86
C LEU A 169 17.00 -6.45 -9.14
N ALA A 170 16.20 -6.80 -10.16
CA ALA A 170 16.73 -7.32 -11.42
C ALA A 170 17.71 -6.31 -12.05
N VAL A 171 18.87 -6.80 -12.49
CA VAL A 171 19.93 -5.96 -13.09
C VAL A 171 19.37 -5.19 -14.27
N GLU A 172 18.71 -5.88 -15.20
CA GLU A 172 18.04 -5.26 -16.32
C GLU A 172 16.58 -4.91 -15.99
N GLN A 173 16.16 -3.72 -16.40
CA GLN A 173 14.80 -3.25 -16.22
C GLN A 173 14.15 -2.98 -17.58
N THR A 174 12.89 -3.38 -17.69
CA THR A 174 12.04 -3.13 -18.87
C THR A 174 10.75 -2.42 -18.44
N GLY A 175 9.92 -2.03 -19.43
CA GLY A 175 8.58 -1.52 -19.15
C GLY A 175 8.50 -0.05 -18.70
N PHE A 176 9.55 0.77 -18.88
CA PHE A 176 9.53 2.19 -18.50
C PHE A 176 8.48 3.05 -19.21
N LYS A 177 7.92 2.56 -20.32
CA LYS A 177 6.84 3.22 -21.07
C LYS A 177 5.48 2.52 -20.90
N SER A 178 5.41 1.50 -20.04
CA SER A 178 4.21 0.71 -19.82
C SER A 178 3.52 1.10 -18.53
N VAL A 179 2.19 1.08 -18.55
CA VAL A 179 1.31 1.23 -17.37
C VAL A 179 0.64 -0.08 -16.98
N THR A 180 1.05 -1.21 -17.57
CA THR A 180 0.40 -2.52 -17.39
C THR A 180 0.36 -2.97 -15.93
N ASN A 181 1.35 -2.59 -15.11
CA ASN A 181 1.32 -2.90 -13.68
C ASN A 181 0.21 -2.13 -12.93
N VAL A 182 -0.07 -0.89 -13.31
CA VAL A 182 -1.19 -0.10 -12.79
C VAL A 182 -2.51 -0.78 -13.20
N ASP A 183 -2.66 -1.14 -14.47
CA ASP A 183 -3.88 -1.80 -14.96
C ASP A 183 -4.13 -3.15 -14.26
N CYS A 184 -3.08 -3.95 -14.10
CA CYS A 184 -3.14 -5.22 -13.36
C CYS A 184 -3.53 -5.02 -11.89
N ALA A 185 -2.97 -4.00 -11.23
CA ALA A 185 -3.29 -3.65 -9.86
C ALA A 185 -4.74 -3.21 -9.70
N LEU A 186 -5.25 -2.37 -10.61
CA LEU A 186 -6.64 -1.93 -10.62
C LEU A 186 -7.61 -3.09 -10.87
N LYS A 187 -7.31 -3.96 -11.84
CA LYS A 187 -8.12 -5.16 -12.11
C LYS A 187 -8.19 -6.10 -10.89
N ASN A 188 -7.09 -6.26 -10.17
CA ASN A 188 -7.08 -7.06 -8.94
C ASN A 188 -7.75 -6.33 -7.76
N SER A 189 -7.71 -4.99 -7.73
CA SER A 189 -8.46 -4.18 -6.76
C SER A 189 -9.96 -4.31 -6.96
N GLU A 190 -10.43 -4.37 -8.22
CA GLU A 190 -11.82 -4.64 -8.54
C GLU A 190 -12.26 -6.03 -8.05
N LYS A 191 -11.43 -7.06 -8.21
CA LYS A 191 -11.69 -8.39 -7.65
C LYS A 191 -11.80 -8.38 -6.13
N PHE A 192 -10.83 -7.78 -5.45
CA PHE A 192 -10.86 -7.61 -3.99
C PHE A 192 -12.18 -6.98 -3.54
N CYS A 193 -12.54 -5.91 -4.24
CA CYS A 193 -13.71 -5.12 -3.93
C CYS A 193 -15.02 -5.91 -4.12
N LYS A 194 -15.14 -6.70 -5.20
CA LYS A 194 -16.28 -7.62 -5.40
C LYS A 194 -16.38 -8.67 -4.29
N ILE A 195 -15.26 -9.33 -3.97
CA ILE A 195 -15.20 -10.34 -2.89
C ILE A 195 -15.63 -9.71 -1.57
N TYR A 196 -15.13 -8.53 -1.24
CA TYR A 196 -15.53 -7.81 -0.03
C TYR A 196 -17.04 -7.58 0.06
N GLY A 197 -17.66 -7.15 -1.05
CA GLY A 197 -19.11 -6.93 -1.10
C GLY A 197 -19.92 -8.22 -0.95
N GLU A 198 -19.43 -9.33 -1.49
CA GLU A 198 -20.06 -10.66 -1.34
C GLU A 198 -19.94 -11.20 0.08
N THR A 199 -18.74 -11.13 0.67
CA THR A 199 -18.51 -11.56 2.06
C THR A 199 -19.40 -10.78 3.03
N PHE A 200 -19.49 -9.45 2.88
CA PHE A 200 -20.33 -8.64 3.75
C PHE A 200 -21.82 -9.05 3.69
N LYS A 201 -22.34 -9.39 2.51
CA LYS A 201 -23.72 -9.88 2.38
C LYS A 201 -23.93 -11.21 3.11
N ILE A 202 -22.98 -12.13 2.99
CA ILE A 202 -23.04 -13.44 3.66
C ILE A 202 -23.02 -13.25 5.18
N ASP A 203 -22.14 -12.38 5.70
CA ASP A 203 -22.02 -12.11 7.13
C ASP A 203 -23.33 -11.52 7.68
N GLN A 204 -23.94 -10.56 6.98
CA GLN A 204 -25.26 -10.01 7.36
C GLN A 204 -26.36 -11.08 7.36
N GLU A 205 -26.41 -11.94 6.35
CA GLU A 205 -27.40 -13.02 6.27
C GLU A 205 -27.22 -14.07 7.39
N GLN A 206 -26.01 -14.21 7.95
CA GLN A 206 -25.75 -15.10 9.07
C GLN A 206 -26.19 -14.45 10.39
N GLU A 207 -25.82 -13.18 10.61
CA GLU A 207 -26.26 -12.41 11.79
C GLU A 207 -27.79 -12.31 11.87
N ASP A 208 -28.49 -12.14 10.73
CA ASP A 208 -29.95 -12.10 10.68
C ASP A 208 -30.61 -13.47 10.96
N LYS A 209 -29.90 -14.57 10.80
CA LYS A 209 -30.41 -15.93 11.10
C LYS A 209 -30.15 -16.37 12.54
N GLU A 210 -29.20 -15.73 13.21
CA GLU A 210 -28.82 -16.02 14.60
C GLU A 210 -29.59 -15.15 15.62
N ASN A 211 -30.28 -14.11 15.16
CA ASN A 211 -31.18 -13.25 15.94
C ASN A 211 -32.67 -13.57 15.73
#